data_AF-A0AA88NP21-F1
#
_entry.id   AF-A0AA88NP21-F1
#
_cell.length_a   1.000
_cell.length_b   1.000
_cell.length_c   1.000
_cell.angle_alpha   90.00
_cell.angle_beta   90.00
_cell.angle_gamma   90.00
#
_symmetry.space_group_name_H-M   'P 1'
#
loop_
_entity.id
_entity.type
_entity.pdbx_description
1 polymer ?
#
loop_
_entity_poly.entity_id
_entity_poly.type
_entity_poly.pdbx_seq_one_letter_code
_entity_poly.pdbx_strand_id
1 'polypeptide(L)'
;MINCTRPDTCNMRRDAALSWLRTDCEREDTSSATRPSDATRGLKQKSGLTTQTSAIVLAVSPCTWPTDMVLEGSSEALCPPPSLELRPSCNKSQTSPPLDPGSQSHDAIFPGDKEPIKYGELIVLGHNGSLAGGDKGRRRSRLALYKRPKANGVKPDVIHNISTPLVSKALSNKSQHSISYTLSRSHSVIVEYTHDSNTDMFQIGRSTESMIDFVVTDMAGSSGQCQGQSQGGAGGDGGQSAQSTISRYACRIMCERSAPYTARIYAAGFDSSKNIFLGERAAKWRTSDGLMDGLTTNGVLVMHPAGEFVSEPTPGVWREISVCGNVFALRDTRSAQQRGKLVENESNTLQDGSLIDLCGATLLWRSPSGLRHTPTLKQLESLRQELNAARPQCPVGFNTLAFPSLVQRATVDKKQPWVYMNCGHVHGYHNWGFRREKDKTVGAADRECPMCRKVGPYVPLWLGCEGGLYLDAGPPTHAFCPCGHVCSEKTAQGWSQIPLPHGTHAFHAACPFCGTWLTGQHGHVKLIFQGPVD
;
A
#
# COMPACT_ATOMS: atom_id res chain seq x y z
N MET A 1 36.31 -67.77 23.22
CA MET A 1 37.32 -66.73 23.43
C MET A 1 36.62 -65.58 24.16
N ILE A 2 36.57 -65.61 25.50
CA ILE A 2 37.43 -64.85 26.44
C ILE A 2 37.31 -63.33 26.20
N ASN A 3 36.91 -62.43 27.12
CA ASN A 3 36.38 -62.50 28.50
C ASN A 3 35.77 -61.13 28.87
N CYS A 4 34.78 -61.16 29.75
CA CYS A 4 34.43 -60.28 30.90
C CYS A 4 34.91 -58.81 30.95
N THR A 5 34.10 -57.82 31.37
CA THR A 5 33.58 -57.68 32.75
C THR A 5 32.52 -56.56 32.89
N ARG A 6 31.48 -56.84 33.70
CA ARG A 6 30.52 -55.96 34.42
C ARG A 6 31.04 -55.80 35.90
N PRO A 7 30.36 -55.24 36.93
CA PRO A 7 29.15 -54.37 37.07
C PRO A 7 29.24 -53.26 38.20
N ASP A 8 28.12 -52.54 38.39
CA ASP A 8 27.45 -52.06 39.64
C ASP A 8 28.13 -51.28 40.78
N THR A 9 27.48 -50.18 41.20
CA THR A 9 26.77 -49.92 42.50
C THR A 9 26.83 -48.42 42.86
N CYS A 10 26.03 -47.80 43.73
CA CYS A 10 24.64 -47.88 44.24
C CYS A 10 24.50 -46.71 45.25
N ASN A 11 23.26 -46.43 45.69
CA ASN A 11 22.81 -45.61 46.85
C ASN A 11 22.57 -44.11 46.66
N MET A 12 21.57 -43.47 47.29
CA MET A 12 20.28 -43.85 47.89
C MET A 12 19.63 -42.54 48.41
N ARG A 13 18.30 -42.44 48.29
CA ARG A 13 17.31 -41.80 49.22
C ARG A 13 17.42 -40.32 49.66
N ARG A 14 16.34 -39.58 49.37
CA ARG A 14 15.24 -39.15 50.28
C ARG A 14 14.24 -38.33 49.46
N ASP A 15 13.06 -38.82 49.11
CA ASP A 15 11.79 -38.86 49.88
C ASP A 15 11.40 -37.53 50.55
N ALA A 16 10.35 -36.89 50.02
CA ALA A 16 9.15 -36.54 50.78
C ALA A 16 7.99 -36.16 49.83
N ALA A 17 6.94 -36.98 49.88
CA ALA A 17 5.60 -36.74 49.37
C ALA A 17 4.74 -36.01 50.42
N LEU A 18 3.61 -35.42 49.99
CA LEU A 18 2.29 -35.20 50.64
C LEU A 18 1.59 -34.09 49.82
N SER A 19 0.55 -34.25 48.99
CA SER A 19 -0.73 -34.99 48.95
C SER A 19 -1.85 -34.48 49.88
N TRP A 20 -3.05 -34.45 49.28
CA TRP A 20 -4.43 -34.28 49.81
C TRP A 20 -4.99 -32.86 50.00
N LEU A 21 -6.28 -32.56 49.78
CA LEU A 21 -7.37 -33.03 48.90
C LEU A 21 -8.62 -32.19 49.25
N ARG A 22 -9.56 -32.06 48.29
CA ARG A 22 -11.04 -31.96 48.47
C ARG A 22 -11.64 -30.65 49.04
N THR A 23 -12.41 -29.95 48.20
CA THR A 23 -13.89 -29.87 48.15
C THR A 23 -14.50 -29.02 49.25
N ASP A 24 -15.28 -28.01 48.87
CA ASP A 24 -16.72 -28.03 49.14
C ASP A 24 -17.51 -27.15 48.16
N CYS A 25 -18.66 -27.69 47.78
CA CYS A 25 -19.80 -27.03 47.13
C CYS A 25 -20.61 -26.27 48.19
N GLU A 26 -21.24 -25.16 47.79
CA GLU A 26 -22.67 -24.83 48.01
C GLU A 26 -22.95 -23.47 47.32
N ARG A 27 -23.73 -23.45 46.22
CA ARG A 27 -25.18 -23.14 46.12
C ARG A 27 -25.56 -21.74 46.62
N GLU A 28 -25.85 -20.85 45.67
CA GLU A 28 -27.21 -20.35 45.32
C GLU A 28 -27.66 -19.26 46.29
N ASP A 29 -27.79 -18.02 45.82
CA ASP A 29 -29.12 -17.52 45.49
C ASP A 29 -29.13 -16.14 44.79
N THR A 30 -30.32 -15.87 44.27
CA THR A 30 -30.85 -14.93 43.29
C THR A 30 -30.99 -13.45 43.71
N SER A 31 -31.49 -12.64 42.75
CA SER A 31 -32.06 -11.27 42.83
C SER A 31 -31.08 -10.11 42.55
N SER A 32 -31.17 -9.41 41.41
CA SER A 32 -32.16 -8.46 40.89
C SER A 32 -32.03 -7.02 41.41
N ALA A 33 -31.86 -6.12 40.43
CA ALA A 33 -32.36 -4.74 40.37
C ALA A 33 -31.60 -3.57 41.04
N THR A 34 -31.70 -2.45 40.30
CA THR A 34 -31.65 -1.02 40.66
C THR A 34 -30.29 -0.27 40.79
N ARG A 35 -30.10 0.64 39.82
CA ARG A 35 -29.29 1.88 39.83
C ARG A 35 -29.79 2.88 40.91
N PRO A 36 -29.31 4.15 40.95
CA PRO A 36 -27.94 4.70 41.04
C PRO A 36 -27.83 5.67 42.24
N SER A 37 -26.64 6.18 42.57
CA SER A 37 -26.53 7.52 43.18
C SER A 37 -25.16 8.17 42.99
N ASP A 38 -25.24 9.43 42.60
CA ASP A 38 -24.19 10.45 42.57
C ASP A 38 -23.52 10.65 43.92
N ALA A 39 -22.21 10.94 43.90
CA ALA A 39 -21.62 11.93 44.82
C ALA A 39 -20.31 12.49 44.26
N THR A 40 -20.37 13.78 43.94
CA THR A 40 -19.28 14.70 43.64
C THR A 40 -18.51 15.09 44.90
N ARG A 41 -17.17 15.12 44.82
CA ARG A 41 -16.19 16.00 45.51
C ARG A 41 -14.83 15.30 45.42
N GLY A 42 -13.74 15.87 44.91
CA GLY A 42 -13.28 17.24 45.02
C GLY A 42 -12.10 17.28 46.00
N LEU A 43 -10.95 17.76 45.49
CA LEU A 43 -9.75 18.27 46.18
C LEU A 43 -8.46 17.42 46.24
N LYS A 44 -7.43 18.10 45.69
CA LYS A 44 -6.06 18.33 46.19
C LYS A 44 -4.90 17.50 45.62
N GLN A 45 -4.19 18.19 44.72
CA GLN A 45 -2.74 18.23 44.55
C GLN A 45 -1.93 18.02 45.84
N LYS A 46 -0.87 17.21 45.73
CA LYS A 46 0.52 17.45 46.19
C LYS A 46 1.38 16.27 45.69
N SER A 47 2.23 16.49 44.68
CA SER A 47 3.63 16.89 44.77
C SER A 47 4.60 15.74 45.10
N GLY A 48 5.50 15.48 44.14
CA GLY A 48 6.88 15.05 44.41
C GLY A 48 7.11 13.54 44.47
N LEU A 49 7.61 12.97 43.36
CA LEU A 49 8.64 11.95 43.45
C LEU A 49 9.55 12.00 42.22
N THR A 50 10.79 12.38 42.48
CA THR A 50 11.94 12.38 41.59
C THR A 50 12.41 10.94 41.41
N THR A 51 12.47 10.44 40.19
CA THR A 51 13.14 9.17 39.87
C THR A 51 14.28 9.41 38.91
N GLN A 52 15.48 9.16 39.41
CA GLN A 52 16.75 9.15 38.68
C GLN A 52 16.72 8.07 37.59
N THR A 53 17.03 8.45 36.36
CA THR A 53 17.34 7.54 35.26
C THR A 53 18.86 7.35 35.19
N SER A 54 19.33 6.14 35.50
CA SER A 54 20.71 5.73 35.29
C SER A 54 20.96 5.47 33.80
N ALA A 55 21.86 6.24 33.21
CA ALA A 55 22.39 6.02 31.87
C ALA A 55 23.47 4.94 31.90
N ILE A 56 23.28 3.86 31.13
CA ILE A 56 24.34 2.88 30.85
C ILE A 56 25.09 3.36 29.61
N VAL A 57 26.34 3.77 29.82
CA VAL A 57 27.31 4.14 28.79
C VAL A 57 27.95 2.85 28.28
N LEU A 58 27.70 2.49 27.01
CA LEU A 58 28.51 1.49 26.31
C LEU A 58 29.59 2.21 25.50
N ALA A 59 30.82 2.10 25.98
CA ALA A 59 32.02 2.55 25.30
C ALA A 59 32.31 1.61 24.11
N VAL A 60 32.51 2.17 22.92
CA VAL A 60 33.03 1.46 21.75
C VAL A 60 34.38 2.07 21.40
N SER A 61 35.44 1.27 21.56
CA SER A 61 36.80 1.60 21.17
C SER A 61 36.98 1.56 19.65
N PRO A 62 37.73 2.50 19.03
CA PRO A 62 38.02 2.46 17.60
C PRO A 62 39.26 1.62 17.30
N CYS A 63 39.14 0.63 16.42
CA CYS A 63 40.28 -0.07 15.81
C CYS A 63 40.74 0.68 14.57
N THR A 64 41.95 1.22 14.64
CA THR A 64 42.72 1.82 13.54
C THR A 64 43.35 0.73 12.66
N TRP A 65 43.33 0.93 11.34
CA TRP A 65 44.17 0.18 10.39
C TRP A 65 44.88 1.15 9.43
N PRO A 66 46.07 0.77 8.92
CA PRO A 66 47.09 1.71 8.46
C PRO A 66 46.98 2.11 6.99
N THR A 67 47.58 3.26 6.72
CA THR A 67 47.89 3.84 5.40
C THR A 67 49.03 3.07 4.70
N ASP A 68 49.09 3.29 3.38
CA ASP A 68 50.15 2.96 2.41
C ASP A 68 50.03 1.64 1.64
N MET A 69 49.73 1.76 0.34
CA MET A 69 50.53 1.16 -0.73
C MET A 69 50.22 1.84 -2.09
N VAL A 70 51.21 2.56 -2.59
CA VAL A 70 51.35 3.04 -3.97
C VAL A 70 51.79 1.87 -4.84
N LEU A 71 51.20 1.67 -6.02
CA LEU A 71 51.86 1.00 -7.15
C LEU A 71 51.37 1.57 -8.49
N GLU A 72 52.35 1.80 -9.36
CA GLU A 72 52.29 2.47 -10.66
C GLU A 72 51.69 1.63 -11.81
N GLY A 73 51.16 2.37 -12.78
CA GLY A 73 51.04 2.16 -14.23
C GLY A 73 51.20 0.78 -14.90
N SER A 74 50.25 0.50 -15.81
CA SER A 74 50.62 0.14 -17.19
C SER A 74 49.53 0.57 -18.19
N SER A 75 49.97 1.18 -19.29
CA SER A 75 49.18 1.55 -20.47
C SER A 75 48.97 0.35 -21.39
N GLU A 76 47.80 0.20 -21.98
CA GLU A 76 47.66 -0.29 -23.36
C GLU A 76 46.28 0.09 -23.94
N ALA A 77 46.30 0.50 -25.21
CA ALA A 77 45.19 1.07 -25.96
C ALA A 77 44.34 0.01 -26.69
N LEU A 78 43.08 0.33 -27.03
CA LEU A 78 42.53 0.32 -28.41
C LEU A 78 40.98 0.34 -28.45
N CYS A 79 40.48 1.39 -29.11
CA CYS A 79 39.28 1.56 -29.96
C CYS A 79 37.83 1.32 -29.45
N PRO A 80 36.90 2.27 -29.72
CA PRO A 80 35.48 2.20 -29.36
C PRO A 80 34.59 1.53 -30.44
N PRO A 81 33.41 0.98 -30.07
CA PRO A 81 32.44 0.45 -31.03
C PRO A 81 31.57 1.54 -31.69
N PRO A 82 31.04 1.30 -32.91
CA PRO A 82 30.47 2.33 -33.78
C PRO A 82 29.02 2.70 -33.50
N SER A 83 28.69 3.94 -33.89
CA SER A 83 27.37 4.57 -33.90
C SER A 83 26.43 3.94 -34.94
N LEU A 84 25.18 3.66 -34.54
CA LEU A 84 24.12 3.23 -35.44
C LEU A 84 23.38 4.44 -36.02
N GLU A 85 23.51 4.61 -37.33
CA GLU A 85 22.87 5.65 -38.13
C GLU A 85 21.38 5.36 -38.40
N LEU A 86 20.63 6.46 -38.34
CA LEU A 86 19.23 6.60 -38.73
C LEU A 86 19.06 6.38 -40.24
N ARG A 87 18.14 5.50 -40.65
CA ARG A 87 17.70 5.40 -42.04
C ARG A 87 16.60 6.45 -42.34
N PRO A 88 16.71 7.24 -43.42
CA PRO A 88 15.65 8.15 -43.86
C PRO A 88 14.60 7.42 -44.70
N SER A 89 13.32 7.74 -44.48
CA SER A 89 12.19 7.26 -45.29
C SER A 89 11.87 8.28 -46.38
N CYS A 90 11.74 7.81 -47.62
CA CYS A 90 11.54 8.61 -48.83
C CYS A 90 10.12 9.19 -48.95
N ASN A 91 10.05 10.46 -49.38
CA ASN A 91 8.85 11.13 -49.88
C ASN A 91 8.42 10.57 -51.24
N LYS A 92 7.11 10.32 -51.42
CA LYS A 92 6.40 10.57 -52.69
C LYS A 92 4.96 11.03 -52.41
N SER A 93 4.73 12.28 -52.76
CA SER A 93 3.45 12.95 -52.98
C SER A 93 2.64 12.26 -54.07
N GLN A 94 1.33 12.09 -53.89
CA GLN A 94 0.35 12.20 -54.98
C GLN A 94 -1.08 12.44 -54.49
N THR A 95 -1.76 13.23 -55.31
CA THR A 95 -3.05 13.91 -55.24
C THR A 95 -4.28 13.00 -55.24
N SER A 96 -5.33 13.44 -54.55
CA SER A 96 -6.68 12.85 -54.52
C SER A 96 -7.52 13.17 -55.78
N PRO A 97 -8.37 12.25 -56.25
CA PRO A 97 -9.47 12.55 -57.19
C PRO A 97 -10.87 12.44 -56.51
N PRO A 98 -11.94 12.93 -57.18
CA PRO A 98 -13.13 13.46 -56.51
C PRO A 98 -14.26 12.45 -56.28
N LEU A 99 -15.21 12.89 -55.44
CA LEU A 99 -16.49 12.25 -55.11
C LEU A 99 -17.45 12.23 -56.30
N ASP A 100 -18.16 11.11 -56.49
CA ASP A 100 -19.55 11.08 -57.01
C ASP A 100 -20.29 9.80 -56.55
N PRO A 101 -21.64 9.79 -56.51
CA PRO A 101 -22.41 8.98 -55.57
C PRO A 101 -23.11 7.75 -56.18
N GLY A 102 -23.26 6.70 -55.36
CA GLY A 102 -24.37 5.75 -55.45
C GLY A 102 -24.13 4.45 -56.22
N SER A 103 -23.87 3.37 -55.50
CA SER A 103 -24.46 2.04 -55.77
C SER A 103 -24.35 1.16 -54.53
N GLN A 104 -25.46 0.47 -54.21
CA GLN A 104 -25.56 -0.46 -53.10
C GLN A 104 -25.00 -1.83 -53.50
N SER A 105 -24.31 -2.48 -52.55
CA SER A 105 -24.69 -3.76 -51.94
C SER A 105 -23.53 -4.76 -51.77
N HIS A 106 -23.56 -5.38 -50.58
CA HIS A 106 -22.82 -6.55 -50.13
C HIS A 106 -21.28 -6.46 -50.09
N ASP A 107 -20.74 -6.24 -48.88
CA ASP A 107 -19.68 -7.11 -48.37
C ASP A 107 -19.51 -7.07 -46.84
N ALA A 108 -19.27 -8.25 -46.31
CA ALA A 108 -18.97 -8.69 -44.95
C ALA A 108 -18.81 -7.63 -43.83
N ILE A 109 -19.68 -7.73 -42.82
CA ILE A 109 -19.44 -7.21 -41.47
C ILE A 109 -18.23 -7.97 -40.90
N PHE A 110 -17.05 -7.37 -40.95
CA PHE A 110 -15.99 -7.70 -40.01
C PHE A 110 -16.55 -7.54 -38.59
N PRO A 111 -16.41 -8.53 -37.67
CA PRO A 111 -16.78 -8.31 -36.28
C PRO A 111 -15.86 -7.20 -35.76
N GLY A 112 -16.40 -5.99 -35.69
CA GLY A 112 -15.64 -4.79 -35.38
C GLY A 112 -14.84 -4.94 -34.10
N ASP A 113 -13.66 -4.33 -34.10
CA ASP A 113 -12.79 -4.12 -32.95
C ASP A 113 -13.55 -3.37 -31.85
N LYS A 114 -14.40 -4.09 -31.10
CA LYS A 114 -15.03 -3.57 -29.90
C LYS A 114 -13.91 -3.36 -28.89
N GLU A 115 -13.77 -2.12 -28.44
CA GLU A 115 -12.83 -1.76 -27.38
C GLU A 115 -12.95 -2.75 -26.21
N PRO A 116 -11.83 -3.29 -25.70
CA PRO A 116 -11.87 -4.29 -24.64
C PRO A 116 -12.58 -3.73 -23.41
N ILE A 117 -13.59 -4.46 -22.91
CA ILE A 117 -14.39 -4.05 -21.75
C ILE A 117 -13.47 -3.93 -20.54
N LYS A 118 -13.39 -2.72 -19.96
CA LYS A 118 -12.61 -2.42 -18.76
C LYS A 118 -13.49 -2.51 -17.52
N TYR A 119 -13.11 -3.36 -16.57
CA TYR A 119 -13.79 -3.47 -15.27
C TYR A 119 -13.44 -2.33 -14.33
N GLY A 120 -12.20 -1.83 -14.41
CA GLY A 120 -11.69 -0.75 -13.55
C GLY A 120 -10.17 -0.83 -13.43
N GLU A 121 -9.62 -0.14 -12.43
CA GLU A 121 -8.19 -0.10 -12.18
C GLU A 121 -7.84 -0.17 -10.69
N LEU A 122 -6.72 -0.81 -10.40
CA LEU A 122 -6.05 -0.78 -9.12
C LEU A 122 -4.82 0.13 -9.21
N ILE A 123 -4.69 1.04 -8.25
CA ILE A 123 -3.56 1.99 -8.15
C ILE A 123 -2.89 1.79 -6.80
N VAL A 124 -1.57 1.58 -6.77
CA VAL A 124 -0.80 1.51 -5.53
C VAL A 124 -0.56 2.94 -5.04
N LEU A 125 -0.96 3.24 -3.80
CA LEU A 125 -0.63 4.52 -3.18
C LEU A 125 0.88 4.64 -2.95
N GLY A 126 1.37 5.87 -2.82
CA GLY A 126 2.74 6.16 -2.41
C GLY A 126 3.82 6.07 -3.49
N HIS A 127 3.44 5.90 -4.77
CA HIS A 127 4.38 5.79 -5.89
C HIS A 127 4.27 6.90 -6.94
N ASN A 128 3.33 7.84 -6.80
CA ASN A 128 3.14 8.98 -7.71
C ASN A 128 3.17 8.60 -9.22
N GLY A 129 2.56 7.47 -9.56
CA GLY A 129 2.41 7.00 -10.95
C GLY A 129 3.59 6.18 -11.50
N SER A 130 4.61 5.84 -10.70
CA SER A 130 5.53 4.72 -11.01
C SER A 130 6.32 4.25 -9.80
N LEU A 131 6.64 2.96 -9.75
CA LEU A 131 7.53 2.41 -8.73
C LEU A 131 8.94 3.02 -8.83
N ALA A 132 9.68 3.07 -7.71
CA ALA A 132 11.02 3.67 -7.65
C ALA A 132 12.03 3.04 -8.65
N GLY A 133 11.85 1.77 -9.01
CA GLY A 133 12.65 1.07 -10.02
C GLY A 133 12.03 1.05 -11.42
N GLY A 134 10.99 1.85 -11.64
CA GLY A 134 10.13 1.81 -12.82
C GLY A 134 9.13 0.65 -12.80
N ASP A 135 8.09 0.79 -13.61
CA ASP A 135 7.08 -0.25 -13.80
C ASP A 135 7.62 -1.31 -14.77
N LYS A 136 7.62 -2.59 -14.36
CA LYS A 136 8.18 -3.72 -15.12
C LYS A 136 7.22 -4.91 -15.11
N GLY A 137 6.65 -5.21 -16.26
CA GLY A 137 5.73 -6.35 -16.43
C GLY A 137 4.53 -6.25 -15.47
N ARG A 138 4.39 -7.24 -14.58
CA ARG A 138 3.31 -7.29 -13.58
C ARG A 138 3.59 -6.49 -12.31
N ARG A 139 4.83 -6.05 -12.10
CA ARG A 139 5.24 -5.19 -10.99
C ARG A 139 5.17 -3.74 -11.46
N ARG A 140 4.08 -3.06 -11.13
CA ARG A 140 3.75 -1.71 -11.62
C ARG A 140 3.00 -0.93 -10.56
N SER A 141 2.88 0.38 -10.74
CA SER A 141 2.14 1.26 -9.83
C SER A 141 0.62 1.23 -10.07
N ARG A 142 0.19 0.73 -11.24
CA ARG A 142 -1.20 0.70 -11.67
C ARG A 142 -1.49 -0.52 -12.53
N LEU A 143 -2.65 -1.15 -12.34
CA LEU A 143 -3.13 -2.26 -13.16
C LEU A 143 -4.58 -1.99 -13.61
N ALA A 144 -4.80 -2.01 -14.91
CA ALA A 144 -6.14 -2.05 -15.48
C ALA A 144 -6.66 -3.48 -15.63
N LEU A 145 -7.88 -3.71 -15.17
CA LEU A 145 -8.56 -5.00 -15.22
C LEU A 145 -9.52 -4.97 -16.40
N TYR A 146 -9.32 -5.85 -17.36
CA TYR A 146 -10.14 -5.98 -18.57
C TYR A 146 -10.82 -7.34 -18.62
N LYS A 147 -12.00 -7.40 -19.23
CA LYS A 147 -12.68 -8.65 -19.54
C LYS A 147 -11.72 -9.58 -20.29
N ARG A 148 -11.49 -10.76 -19.72
CA ARG A 148 -10.59 -11.74 -20.32
C ARG A 148 -11.23 -12.35 -21.56
N PRO A 149 -10.41 -12.77 -22.56
CA PRO A 149 -10.93 -13.50 -23.73
C PRO A 149 -11.73 -14.74 -23.32
N LYS A 150 -11.22 -15.50 -22.34
CA LYS A 150 -11.90 -16.65 -21.73
C LYS A 150 -12.10 -16.41 -20.25
N ALA A 151 -13.27 -16.78 -19.75
CA ALA A 151 -13.56 -16.74 -18.32
C ALA A 151 -12.53 -17.59 -17.56
N ASN A 152 -12.10 -17.10 -16.41
CA ASN A 152 -11.25 -17.86 -15.48
C ASN A 152 -11.79 -17.80 -14.05
N GLY A 153 -13.03 -17.33 -13.87
CA GLY A 153 -13.71 -17.30 -12.60
C GLY A 153 -13.92 -18.69 -12.01
N VAL A 154 -14.15 -18.71 -10.70
CA VAL A 154 -14.41 -19.93 -9.93
C VAL A 154 -15.49 -19.67 -8.89
N LYS A 155 -16.24 -20.71 -8.55
CA LYS A 155 -17.30 -20.69 -7.52
C LYS A 155 -17.25 -21.95 -6.65
N PRO A 156 -17.69 -21.88 -5.38
CA PRO A 156 -17.75 -23.06 -4.51
C PRO A 156 -18.62 -24.17 -5.14
N ASP A 157 -18.23 -25.42 -4.94
CA ASP A 157 -18.93 -26.60 -5.46
C ASP A 157 -19.11 -27.67 -4.37
N VAL A 158 -18.13 -28.57 -4.20
CA VAL A 158 -18.22 -29.73 -3.29
C VAL A 158 -17.42 -29.49 -2.00
N ILE A 159 -17.94 -29.99 -0.87
CA ILE A 159 -17.28 -29.91 0.46
C ILE A 159 -16.87 -31.30 0.91
N HIS A 160 -15.60 -31.49 1.22
CA HIS A 160 -15.03 -32.72 1.76
C HIS A 160 -14.63 -32.52 3.23
N ASN A 161 -15.20 -33.32 4.14
CA ASN A 161 -14.73 -33.42 5.52
C ASN A 161 -13.71 -34.56 5.58
N ILE A 162 -12.44 -34.27 5.89
CA ILE A 162 -11.35 -35.24 5.79
C ILE A 162 -10.66 -35.40 7.14
N SER A 163 -10.57 -36.65 7.58
CA SER A 163 -9.70 -37.09 8.68
C SER A 163 -8.32 -37.44 8.10
N THR A 164 -7.22 -36.87 8.61
CA THR A 164 -5.86 -37.15 8.09
C THR A 164 -5.47 -38.61 8.40
N PRO A 165 -4.88 -39.38 7.46
CA PRO A 165 -3.84 -38.98 6.48
C PRO A 165 -4.31 -38.78 5.02
N LEU A 166 -5.62 -38.66 4.75
CA LEU A 166 -6.17 -38.65 3.38
C LEU A 166 -6.16 -37.28 2.65
N VAL A 167 -5.65 -36.21 3.27
CA VAL A 167 -5.61 -34.85 2.68
C VAL A 167 -4.86 -34.84 1.34
N SER A 168 -3.80 -35.64 1.20
CA SER A 168 -3.03 -35.78 -0.04
C SER A 168 -3.79 -36.48 -1.17
N LYS A 169 -4.79 -37.33 -0.87
CA LYS A 169 -5.63 -38.01 -1.86
C LYS A 169 -6.80 -37.15 -2.34
N ALA A 170 -7.36 -36.30 -1.47
CA ALA A 170 -8.44 -35.38 -1.85
C ALA A 170 -7.95 -34.19 -2.68
N LEU A 171 -6.71 -33.74 -2.46
CA LEU A 171 -6.03 -32.77 -3.32
C LEU A 171 -5.56 -33.38 -4.67
N SER A 172 -6.01 -34.59 -5.04
CA SER A 172 -5.53 -35.30 -6.23
C SER A 172 -5.94 -34.64 -7.53
N ASN A 173 -7.04 -33.87 -7.56
CA ASN A 173 -7.44 -33.14 -8.75
C ASN A 173 -6.70 -31.81 -8.88
N LYS A 174 -5.43 -31.86 -9.29
CA LYS A 174 -4.56 -30.69 -9.54
C LYS A 174 -5.13 -29.68 -10.56
N SER A 175 -6.21 -30.04 -11.26
CA SER A 175 -6.85 -29.17 -12.24
C SER A 175 -7.85 -28.19 -11.63
N GLN A 176 -8.43 -28.50 -10.47
CA GLN A 176 -9.46 -27.71 -9.80
C GLN A 176 -8.88 -26.80 -8.71
N HIS A 177 -9.61 -25.72 -8.43
CA HIS A 177 -9.25 -24.82 -7.33
C HIS A 177 -9.83 -25.36 -6.03
N SER A 178 -9.19 -25.09 -4.90
CA SER A 178 -9.68 -25.52 -3.58
C SER A 178 -9.30 -24.57 -2.46
N ILE A 179 -10.05 -24.63 -1.36
CA ILE A 179 -9.72 -23.95 -0.11
C ILE A 179 -9.66 -24.99 1.00
N SER A 180 -8.51 -25.07 1.66
CA SER A 180 -8.21 -26.03 2.70
C SER A 180 -8.27 -25.35 4.08
N TYR A 181 -9.23 -25.77 4.90
CA TYR A 181 -9.44 -25.31 6.28
C TYR A 181 -8.91 -26.37 7.26
N THR A 182 -7.70 -26.19 7.78
CA THR A 182 -7.11 -27.14 8.74
C THR A 182 -7.57 -26.84 10.17
N LEU A 183 -8.61 -27.55 10.63
CA LEU A 183 -9.20 -27.37 11.97
C LEU A 183 -8.28 -27.92 13.07
N SER A 184 -7.61 -29.04 12.82
CA SER A 184 -6.61 -29.64 13.71
C SER A 184 -5.65 -30.53 12.92
N ARG A 185 -4.62 -31.07 13.59
CA ARG A 185 -3.66 -32.03 13.00
C ARG A 185 -4.33 -33.23 12.33
N SER A 186 -5.51 -33.63 12.79
CA SER A 186 -6.24 -34.81 12.30
C SER A 186 -7.51 -34.47 11.51
N HIS A 187 -7.89 -33.20 11.37
CA HIS A 187 -9.15 -32.84 10.71
C HIS A 187 -9.00 -31.59 9.83
N SER A 188 -9.35 -31.73 8.56
CA SER A 188 -9.41 -30.62 7.60
C SER A 188 -10.71 -30.67 6.80
N VAL A 189 -11.25 -29.50 6.50
CA VAL A 189 -12.36 -29.35 5.54
C VAL A 189 -11.78 -28.77 4.26
N ILE A 190 -12.03 -29.42 3.13
CA ILE A 190 -11.62 -28.93 1.81
C ILE A 190 -12.88 -28.55 1.04
N VAL A 191 -12.92 -27.33 0.53
CA VAL A 191 -13.98 -26.86 -0.36
C VAL A 191 -13.41 -26.78 -1.76
N GLU A 192 -13.95 -27.57 -2.68
CA GLU A 192 -13.60 -27.54 -4.10
C GLU A 192 -14.32 -26.38 -4.79
N TYR A 193 -13.65 -25.82 -5.78
CA TYR A 193 -14.13 -24.70 -6.59
C TYR A 193 -14.13 -25.12 -8.06
N THR A 194 -15.31 -25.00 -8.66
CA THR A 194 -15.53 -25.30 -10.08
C THR A 194 -15.43 -24.03 -10.92
N HIS A 195 -15.32 -24.20 -12.24
CA HIS A 195 -15.25 -23.09 -13.17
C HIS A 195 -16.56 -22.28 -13.18
N ASP A 196 -16.44 -20.96 -13.15
CA ASP A 196 -17.53 -20.02 -13.37
C ASP A 196 -17.33 -19.26 -14.68
N SER A 197 -18.21 -19.52 -15.65
CA SER A 197 -18.18 -18.90 -16.98
C SER A 197 -18.62 -17.43 -16.96
N ASN A 198 -19.21 -16.97 -15.84
CA ASN A 198 -19.76 -15.62 -15.71
C ASN A 198 -18.81 -14.63 -15.05
N THR A 199 -17.66 -15.07 -14.54
CA THR A 199 -16.72 -14.19 -13.85
C THR A 199 -15.29 -14.31 -14.38
N ASP A 200 -14.54 -13.22 -14.22
CA ASP A 200 -13.08 -13.18 -14.37
C ASP A 200 -12.44 -12.98 -13.00
N MET A 201 -11.39 -13.75 -12.72
CA MET A 201 -10.58 -13.64 -11.51
C MET A 201 -9.25 -12.94 -11.80
N PHE A 202 -8.86 -12.03 -10.91
CA PHE A 202 -7.55 -11.38 -10.88
C PHE A 202 -6.93 -11.56 -9.49
N GLN A 203 -5.68 -12.00 -9.42
CA GLN A 203 -5.01 -12.20 -8.13
C GLN A 203 -3.92 -11.16 -7.88
N ILE A 204 -3.86 -10.70 -6.63
CA ILE A 204 -2.92 -9.68 -6.19
C ILE A 204 -2.11 -10.23 -5.01
N GLY A 205 -0.81 -9.96 -5.00
CA GLY A 205 0.06 -10.35 -3.91
C GLY A 205 1.53 -10.05 -4.20
N ARG A 206 2.42 -10.40 -3.27
CA ARG A 206 3.87 -10.17 -3.46
C ARG A 206 4.57 -11.26 -4.27
N SER A 207 3.93 -12.41 -4.52
CA SER A 207 4.54 -13.49 -5.28
C SER A 207 4.72 -13.09 -6.74
N THR A 208 5.84 -13.44 -7.34
CA THR A 208 6.10 -13.24 -8.78
C THR A 208 5.64 -14.41 -9.63
N GLU A 209 5.02 -15.43 -9.03
CA GLU A 209 4.48 -16.58 -9.76
C GLU A 209 3.39 -16.16 -10.76
N SER A 210 3.20 -16.94 -11.83
CA SER A 210 2.43 -16.53 -13.02
C SER A 210 0.94 -16.29 -12.79
N MET A 211 0.34 -16.90 -11.76
CA MET A 211 -1.07 -16.72 -11.39
C MET A 211 -1.37 -15.38 -10.70
N ILE A 212 -0.36 -14.61 -10.30
CA ILE A 212 -0.54 -13.27 -9.76
C ILE A 212 -0.63 -12.29 -10.92
N ASP A 213 -1.74 -11.58 -11.06
CA ASP A 213 -1.90 -10.55 -12.11
C ASP A 213 -1.22 -9.24 -11.73
N PHE A 214 -1.26 -8.90 -10.43
CA PHE A 214 -0.67 -7.67 -9.90
C PHE A 214 0.33 -7.96 -8.78
N VAL A 215 1.62 -7.74 -9.07
CA VAL A 215 2.69 -7.94 -8.08
C VAL A 215 2.89 -6.65 -7.29
N VAL A 216 2.53 -6.69 -6.00
CA VAL A 216 2.64 -5.55 -5.07
C VAL A 216 3.76 -5.81 -4.07
N THR A 217 4.59 -4.80 -3.84
CA THR A 217 5.67 -4.82 -2.84
C THR A 217 5.36 -3.82 -1.73
N ASP A 218 5.96 -3.97 -0.56
CA ASP A 218 5.76 -3.03 0.54
C ASP A 218 6.08 -1.60 0.11
N MET A 219 5.30 -0.63 0.61
CA MET A 219 5.60 0.77 0.41
C MET A 219 6.94 1.08 1.10
N ALA A 220 7.96 1.39 0.31
CA ALA A 220 9.24 1.88 0.79
C ALA A 220 9.04 3.31 1.33
N GLY A 221 8.72 3.46 2.61
CA GLY A 221 8.58 4.79 3.22
C GLY A 221 7.91 4.91 4.59
N SER A 222 7.47 3.82 5.24
CA SER A 222 6.77 3.93 6.54
C SER A 222 7.65 3.78 7.78
N SER A 223 8.89 3.29 7.64
CA SER A 223 9.91 3.40 8.69
C SER A 223 10.63 4.72 8.50
N GLY A 224 10.33 5.70 9.35
CA GLY A 224 10.84 7.06 9.22
C GLY A 224 12.34 7.10 8.93
N GLN A 225 12.69 7.48 7.71
CA GLN A 225 13.93 8.15 7.38
C GLN A 225 13.78 8.83 6.02
N CYS A 226 14.13 10.11 6.05
CA CYS A 226 14.10 11.05 4.95
C CYS A 226 14.86 10.47 3.74
N GLN A 227 14.28 10.61 2.55
CA GLN A 227 15.01 10.46 1.30
C GLN A 227 16.09 11.54 1.22
N GLY A 228 17.29 11.20 1.66
CA GLY A 228 18.54 11.80 1.22
C GLY A 228 19.20 10.84 0.24
N GLN A 229 19.44 11.31 -0.99
CA GLN A 229 20.19 10.59 -2.00
C GLN A 229 21.59 10.21 -1.50
N SER A 230 21.96 8.94 -1.67
CA SER A 230 23.36 8.59 -1.97
C SER A 230 23.34 7.52 -3.06
N GLN A 231 23.78 7.93 -4.26
CA GLN A 231 24.05 7.05 -5.39
C GLN A 231 25.25 6.13 -5.10
N GLY A 232 25.21 4.94 -5.68
CA GLY A 232 26.39 4.31 -6.28
C GLY A 232 27.25 3.42 -5.39
N GLY A 233 26.96 2.11 -5.43
CA GLY A 233 27.87 1.06 -4.95
C GLY A 233 27.36 -0.31 -5.39
N ALA A 234 27.83 -0.78 -6.54
CA ALA A 234 27.68 -2.17 -6.95
C ALA A 234 28.63 -3.04 -6.10
N GLY A 235 28.10 -4.10 -5.50
CA GLY A 235 28.88 -5.09 -4.75
C GLY A 235 28.04 -5.68 -3.61
N GLY A 236 27.69 -6.95 -3.72
CA GLY A 236 26.77 -7.61 -2.80
C GLY A 236 27.36 -7.84 -1.40
N ASP A 237 26.51 -7.71 -0.38
CA ASP A 237 26.33 -8.70 0.68
C ASP A 237 24.99 -8.42 1.40
N GLY A 238 24.36 -9.47 1.91
CA GLY A 238 22.96 -9.53 2.32
C GLY A 238 22.56 -8.60 3.47
N GLY A 239 22.21 -7.35 3.14
CA GLY A 239 21.46 -6.46 4.02
C GLY A 239 20.11 -7.09 4.36
N GLN A 240 19.86 -7.34 5.65
CA GLN A 240 18.64 -7.92 6.18
C GLN A 240 17.42 -7.20 5.59
N SER A 241 16.78 -7.86 4.62
CA SER A 241 15.59 -7.34 3.97
C SER A 241 14.50 -7.26 5.02
N ALA A 242 13.93 -6.06 5.21
CA ALA A 242 12.73 -5.89 6.00
C ALA A 242 11.71 -6.95 5.54
N GLN A 243 11.27 -7.81 6.46
CA GLN A 243 10.36 -8.90 6.12
C GLN A 243 9.03 -8.30 5.67
N SER A 244 8.70 -8.50 4.39
CA SER A 244 7.43 -8.09 3.80
C SER A 244 6.25 -8.66 4.57
N THR A 245 5.30 -7.81 4.96
CA THR A 245 4.07 -8.23 5.64
C THR A 245 2.92 -8.54 4.66
N ILE A 246 3.12 -8.22 3.38
CA ILE A 246 2.17 -8.54 2.31
C ILE A 246 2.16 -10.04 2.05
N SER A 247 0.97 -10.61 1.94
CA SER A 247 0.80 -12.03 1.62
C SER A 247 1.25 -12.34 0.19
N ARG A 248 1.81 -13.55 -0.02
CA ARG A 248 2.23 -14.02 -1.35
C ARG A 248 1.08 -14.02 -2.36
N TYR A 249 -0.10 -14.45 -1.89
CA TYR A 249 -1.37 -14.46 -2.62
C TYR A 249 -2.39 -13.74 -1.72
N ALA A 250 -2.45 -12.42 -1.81
CA ALA A 250 -3.09 -11.57 -0.80
C ALA A 250 -4.60 -11.50 -0.96
N CYS A 251 -5.10 -11.26 -2.17
CA CYS A 251 -6.53 -11.18 -2.45
C CYS A 251 -6.86 -11.56 -3.90
N ARG A 252 -8.16 -11.76 -4.15
CA ARG A 252 -8.75 -11.94 -5.48
C ARG A 252 -9.76 -10.83 -5.73
N ILE A 253 -9.76 -10.27 -6.94
CA ILE A 253 -10.86 -9.46 -7.48
C ILE A 253 -11.61 -10.30 -8.49
N MET A 254 -12.90 -10.50 -8.25
CA MET A 254 -13.81 -11.24 -9.12
C MET A 254 -14.73 -10.23 -9.83
N CYS A 255 -14.67 -10.19 -11.15
CA CYS A 255 -15.49 -9.29 -11.95
C CYS A 255 -16.55 -10.07 -12.72
N GLU A 256 -17.80 -9.63 -12.67
CA GLU A 256 -18.87 -10.16 -13.52
C GLU A 256 -18.60 -9.84 -14.99
N ARG A 257 -18.78 -10.82 -15.88
CA ARG A 257 -18.54 -10.69 -17.33
C ARG A 257 -19.72 -10.06 -18.07
N SER A 258 -20.86 -9.89 -17.41
CA SER A 258 -22.07 -9.22 -17.89
C SER A 258 -22.26 -7.89 -17.16
N ALA A 259 -22.94 -6.94 -17.80
CA ALA A 259 -23.32 -5.68 -17.16
C ALA A 259 -24.11 -5.96 -15.85
N PRO A 260 -23.87 -5.19 -14.77
CA PRO A 260 -23.10 -3.95 -14.71
C PRO A 260 -21.58 -4.15 -14.49
N TYR A 261 -21.08 -5.38 -14.65
CA TYR A 261 -19.67 -5.75 -14.50
C TYR A 261 -19.13 -5.55 -13.08
N THR A 262 -19.95 -5.91 -12.09
CA THR A 262 -19.64 -5.75 -10.67
C THR A 262 -18.31 -6.39 -10.31
N ALA A 263 -17.43 -5.65 -9.63
CA ALA A 263 -16.17 -6.16 -9.08
C ALA A 263 -16.33 -6.43 -7.58
N ARG A 264 -15.93 -7.62 -7.12
CA ARG A 264 -15.96 -8.04 -5.72
C ARG A 264 -14.59 -8.48 -5.24
N ILE A 265 -14.26 -8.18 -4.00
CA ILE A 265 -12.98 -8.58 -3.38
C ILE A 265 -13.15 -9.76 -2.43
N TYR A 266 -12.16 -10.64 -2.42
CA TYR A 266 -12.08 -11.79 -1.53
C TYR A 266 -10.67 -11.87 -0.95
N ALA A 267 -10.54 -12.20 0.34
CA ALA A 267 -9.23 -12.42 0.91
C ALA A 267 -8.60 -13.72 0.39
N ALA A 268 -7.26 -13.75 0.44
CA ALA A 268 -6.39 -14.77 -0.12
C ALA A 268 -6.47 -14.90 -1.65
N GLY A 269 -5.42 -15.48 -2.24
CA GLY A 269 -5.40 -15.96 -3.62
C GLY A 269 -4.91 -17.41 -3.67
N PHE A 270 -5.28 -18.10 -4.73
CA PHE A 270 -4.85 -19.47 -5.01
C PHE A 270 -3.37 -19.51 -5.38
N ASP A 271 -2.65 -20.46 -4.80
CA ASP A 271 -1.24 -20.72 -5.08
C ASP A 271 -1.04 -21.52 -6.38
N SER A 272 0.19 -21.99 -6.59
CA SER A 272 0.57 -22.78 -7.79
C SER A 272 -0.08 -24.15 -7.83
N SER A 273 -0.56 -24.63 -6.68
CA SER A 273 -1.37 -25.84 -6.54
C SER A 273 -2.86 -25.54 -6.65
N LYS A 274 -3.24 -24.31 -7.03
CA LYS A 274 -4.63 -23.83 -7.09
C LYS A 274 -5.35 -23.90 -5.74
N ASN A 275 -4.62 -23.81 -4.64
CA ASN A 275 -5.16 -23.95 -3.30
C ASN A 275 -5.03 -22.65 -2.50
N ILE A 276 -6.01 -22.38 -1.63
CA ILE A 276 -5.88 -21.44 -0.52
C ILE A 276 -5.77 -22.25 0.76
N PHE A 277 -4.67 -22.07 1.49
CA PHE A 277 -4.43 -22.80 2.74
C PHE A 277 -4.68 -21.91 3.97
N LEU A 278 -5.63 -22.32 4.81
CA LEU A 278 -5.92 -21.72 6.11
C LEU A 278 -5.51 -22.71 7.22
N GLY A 279 -4.31 -22.50 7.76
CA GLY A 279 -3.74 -23.37 8.79
C GLY A 279 -4.45 -23.27 10.14
N GLU A 280 -3.93 -24.01 11.12
CA GLU A 280 -4.52 -24.10 12.47
C GLU A 280 -4.69 -22.72 13.14
N ARG A 281 -3.75 -21.79 12.92
CA ARG A 281 -3.76 -20.41 13.43
C ARG A 281 -4.55 -19.41 12.59
N ALA A 282 -5.33 -19.84 11.61
CA ALA A 282 -6.25 -18.96 10.90
C ALA A 282 -7.61 -18.98 11.60
N ALA A 283 -8.24 -17.81 11.76
CA ALA A 283 -9.62 -17.73 12.21
C ALA A 283 -10.53 -18.38 11.17
N LYS A 284 -11.31 -19.37 11.57
CA LYS A 284 -12.20 -20.14 10.67
C LYS A 284 -13.38 -20.67 11.44
N TRP A 285 -14.53 -20.75 10.79
CA TRP A 285 -15.79 -21.12 11.42
C TRP A 285 -16.72 -21.75 10.39
N ARG A 286 -17.72 -22.47 10.89
CA ARG A 286 -18.89 -22.83 10.09
C ARG A 286 -19.85 -21.65 10.05
N THR A 287 -20.30 -21.29 8.86
CA THR A 287 -21.34 -20.27 8.64
C THR A 287 -22.72 -20.85 8.93
N SER A 288 -23.74 -19.99 9.03
CA SER A 288 -25.12 -20.37 9.38
C SER A 288 -25.77 -21.30 8.35
N ASP A 289 -25.35 -21.20 7.09
CA ASP A 289 -25.73 -22.08 5.98
C ASP A 289 -24.94 -23.42 5.95
N GLY A 290 -24.07 -23.66 6.93
CA GLY A 290 -23.29 -24.88 7.06
C GLY A 290 -21.99 -24.91 6.24
N LEU A 291 -21.69 -23.86 5.47
CA LEU A 291 -20.43 -23.72 4.74
C LEU A 291 -19.26 -23.38 5.70
N MET A 292 -18.04 -23.34 5.16
CA MET A 292 -16.84 -22.90 5.88
C MET A 292 -16.43 -21.51 5.38
N ASP A 293 -15.95 -20.69 6.30
CA ASP A 293 -15.29 -19.42 5.99
C ASP A 293 -14.12 -19.19 6.95
N GLY A 294 -13.26 -18.22 6.62
CA GLY A 294 -12.14 -17.85 7.46
C GLY A 294 -11.46 -16.55 7.04
N LEU A 295 -10.55 -16.10 7.89
CA LEU A 295 -9.72 -14.92 7.69
C LEU A 295 -8.26 -15.36 7.48
N THR A 296 -7.56 -14.64 6.61
CA THR A 296 -6.11 -14.80 6.45
C THR A 296 -5.38 -14.29 7.70
N THR A 297 -4.13 -14.71 7.92
CA THR A 297 -3.38 -14.35 9.14
C THR A 297 -3.39 -12.85 9.41
N ASN A 298 -3.01 -12.03 8.42
CA ASN A 298 -2.93 -10.58 8.58
C ASN A 298 -4.21 -9.85 8.16
N GLY A 299 -5.14 -10.50 7.46
CA GLY A 299 -6.38 -9.88 6.99
C GLY A 299 -6.19 -8.97 5.77
N VAL A 300 -7.23 -8.89 4.95
CA VAL A 300 -7.37 -7.91 3.86
C VAL A 300 -8.41 -6.91 4.31
N LEU A 301 -8.03 -5.64 4.42
CA LEU A 301 -8.96 -4.60 4.86
C LEU A 301 -9.47 -3.80 3.67
N VAL A 302 -10.72 -3.38 3.75
CA VAL A 302 -11.36 -2.54 2.74
C VAL A 302 -12.08 -1.39 3.42
N MET A 303 -11.96 -0.19 2.84
CA MET A 303 -12.76 0.97 3.23
C MET A 303 -13.43 1.52 1.98
N HIS A 304 -14.75 1.61 2.00
CA HIS A 304 -15.52 2.34 1.00
C HIS A 304 -15.66 3.80 1.47
N PRO A 305 -15.53 4.80 0.59
CA PRO A 305 -15.85 6.18 0.96
C PRO A 305 -17.32 6.27 1.39
N ALA A 306 -17.61 7.09 2.40
CA ALA A 306 -18.98 7.43 2.74
C ALA A 306 -19.45 8.50 1.72
N GLY A 307 -20.22 8.07 0.73
CA GLY A 307 -20.66 8.90 -0.39
C GLY A 307 -19.84 8.70 -1.67
N GLU A 308 -20.05 9.58 -2.64
CA GLU A 308 -19.34 9.56 -3.91
C GLU A 308 -17.91 10.10 -3.75
N PHE A 309 -16.91 9.27 -4.08
CA PHE A 309 -15.50 9.58 -3.85
C PHE A 309 -15.03 10.92 -4.42
N VAL A 310 -15.53 11.29 -5.61
CA VAL A 310 -15.08 12.49 -6.33
C VAL A 310 -15.81 13.75 -5.85
N SER A 311 -17.09 13.67 -5.46
CA SER A 311 -17.89 14.84 -5.10
C SER A 311 -17.66 15.26 -3.64
N GLU A 312 -17.78 14.33 -2.69
CA GLU A 312 -17.60 14.56 -1.25
C GLU A 312 -16.90 13.36 -0.58
N PRO A 313 -15.56 13.29 -0.64
CA PRO A 313 -14.79 12.19 -0.06
C PRO A 313 -14.87 12.22 1.48
N THR A 314 -15.87 11.59 2.10
CA THR A 314 -15.83 11.34 3.54
C THR A 314 -15.27 9.95 3.82
N PRO A 315 -14.38 9.80 4.82
CA PRO A 315 -13.80 8.51 5.14
C PRO A 315 -14.91 7.56 5.63
N GLY A 316 -14.96 6.37 5.06
CA GLY A 316 -15.80 5.31 5.60
C GLY A 316 -15.10 4.52 6.70
N VAL A 317 -15.70 3.38 7.05
CA VAL A 317 -15.18 2.50 8.09
C VAL A 317 -14.35 1.39 7.45
N TRP A 318 -13.16 1.13 7.99
CA TRP A 318 -12.36 -0.03 7.59
C TRP A 318 -13.03 -1.33 8.05
N ARG A 319 -13.17 -2.27 7.13
CA ARG A 319 -13.70 -3.62 7.35
C ARG A 319 -12.67 -4.66 6.96
N GLU A 320 -12.78 -5.84 7.54
CA GLU A 320 -12.02 -7.01 7.14
C GLU A 320 -12.85 -7.91 6.24
N ILE A 321 -12.28 -8.33 5.11
CA ILE A 321 -12.94 -9.22 4.14
C ILE A 321 -12.48 -10.65 4.39
N SER A 322 -13.43 -11.59 4.41
CA SER A 322 -13.13 -13.02 4.55
C SER A 322 -12.72 -13.67 3.23
N VAL A 323 -12.25 -14.93 3.33
CA VAL A 323 -11.88 -15.73 2.16
C VAL A 323 -13.09 -16.06 1.28
N CYS A 324 -14.30 -16.14 1.86
CA CYS A 324 -15.56 -16.28 1.13
C CYS A 324 -16.26 -14.94 0.82
N GLY A 325 -15.66 -13.80 1.17
CA GLY A 325 -16.16 -12.47 0.79
C GLY A 325 -17.19 -11.86 1.75
N ASN A 326 -17.34 -12.40 2.95
CA ASN A 326 -18.14 -11.80 4.01
C ASN A 326 -17.41 -10.62 4.64
N VAL A 327 -18.17 -9.65 5.15
CA VAL A 327 -17.64 -8.40 5.71
C VAL A 327 -17.67 -8.44 7.23
N PHE A 328 -16.54 -8.13 7.86
CA PHE A 328 -16.39 -8.11 9.31
C PHE A 328 -15.88 -6.75 9.79
N ALA A 329 -16.26 -6.37 11.00
CA ALA A 329 -15.55 -5.34 11.75
C ALA A 329 -14.09 -5.74 11.94
N LEU A 330 -13.22 -4.76 12.20
CA LEU A 330 -11.82 -5.03 12.49
C LEU A 330 -11.67 -5.90 13.74
N ARG A 331 -10.57 -6.67 13.77
CA ARG A 331 -10.08 -7.32 14.98
C ARG A 331 -9.54 -6.27 15.96
N ASP A 332 -9.41 -6.65 17.23
CA ASP A 332 -8.83 -5.77 18.26
C ASP A 332 -7.42 -5.28 17.89
N THR A 333 -6.62 -6.18 17.33
CA THR A 333 -5.33 -5.84 16.71
C THR A 333 -5.18 -6.59 15.39
N ARG A 334 -4.48 -6.01 14.43
CA ARG A 334 -4.08 -6.69 13.19
C ARG A 334 -3.40 -8.02 13.55
N SER A 335 -3.77 -9.06 12.83
CA SER A 335 -3.29 -10.43 13.03
C SER A 335 -3.75 -11.15 14.31
N ALA A 336 -4.65 -10.56 15.11
CA ALA A 336 -5.28 -11.26 16.22
C ALA A 336 -6.07 -12.49 15.75
N GLN A 337 -6.15 -13.53 16.57
CA GLN A 337 -6.88 -14.76 16.23
C GLN A 337 -8.39 -14.59 16.26
N GLN A 338 -8.87 -13.66 17.07
CA GLN A 338 -10.29 -13.37 17.21
C GLN A 338 -10.77 -12.51 16.04
N ARG A 339 -11.78 -13.02 15.33
CA ARG A 339 -12.47 -12.25 14.28
C ARG A 339 -13.30 -11.13 14.90
N GLY A 340 -13.48 -10.04 14.14
CA GLY A 340 -14.48 -9.03 14.46
C GLY A 340 -15.91 -9.54 14.27
N LYS A 341 -16.88 -8.66 14.54
CA LYS A 341 -18.31 -8.96 14.36
C LYS A 341 -18.68 -8.97 12.87
N LEU A 342 -19.56 -9.89 12.46
CA LEU A 342 -20.13 -9.90 11.11
C LEU A 342 -20.95 -8.62 10.88
N VAL A 343 -20.85 -8.05 9.68
CA VAL A 343 -21.56 -6.84 9.27
C VAL A 343 -22.42 -7.19 8.05
N GLU A 344 -23.66 -7.61 8.30
CA GLU A 344 -24.55 -8.18 7.27
C GLU A 344 -25.10 -7.16 6.27
N ASN A 345 -25.09 -5.87 6.64
CA ASN A 345 -25.60 -4.77 5.83
C ASN A 345 -24.55 -4.15 4.89
N GLU A 346 -23.32 -4.65 4.90
CA GLU A 346 -22.24 -4.22 4.00
C GLU A 346 -21.84 -5.37 3.07
N SER A 347 -21.25 -5.03 1.92
CA SER A 347 -20.87 -6.01 0.91
C SER A 347 -19.41 -5.88 0.50
N ASN A 348 -18.86 -6.93 -0.11
CA ASN A 348 -17.52 -6.94 -0.67
C ASN A 348 -17.45 -6.36 -2.11
N THR A 349 -18.50 -5.66 -2.56
CA THR A 349 -18.52 -5.02 -3.88
C THR A 349 -17.66 -3.76 -3.86
N LEU A 350 -16.66 -3.69 -4.73
CA LEU A 350 -15.79 -2.53 -4.85
C LEU A 350 -16.52 -1.37 -5.52
N GLN A 351 -16.65 -0.28 -4.76
CA GLN A 351 -17.19 1.01 -5.20
C GLN A 351 -16.06 1.92 -5.65
N ASP A 352 -16.36 2.87 -6.54
CA ASP A 352 -15.36 3.88 -6.92
C ASP A 352 -14.74 4.55 -5.69
N GLY A 353 -13.41 4.57 -5.60
CA GLY A 353 -12.72 5.12 -4.44
C GLY A 353 -12.45 4.14 -3.30
N SER A 354 -12.83 2.86 -3.43
CA SER A 354 -12.56 1.86 -2.40
C SER A 354 -11.06 1.72 -2.15
N LEU A 355 -10.64 1.79 -0.90
CA LEU A 355 -9.27 1.49 -0.47
C LEU A 355 -9.16 0.05 -0.02
N ILE A 356 -8.05 -0.59 -0.39
CA ILE A 356 -7.76 -1.99 -0.07
C ILE A 356 -6.38 -2.04 0.58
N ASP A 357 -6.32 -2.42 1.86
CA ASP A 357 -5.06 -2.59 2.57
C ASP A 357 -4.64 -4.06 2.62
N LEU A 358 -3.43 -4.33 2.10
CA LEU A 358 -2.83 -5.66 2.01
C LEU A 358 -1.75 -5.90 3.08
N CYS A 359 -1.79 -5.13 4.18
CA CYS A 359 -0.83 -5.21 5.28
C CYS A 359 0.60 -4.92 4.79
N GLY A 360 0.85 -3.71 4.29
CA GLY A 360 2.17 -3.27 3.79
C GLY A 360 2.09 -2.41 2.53
N ALA A 361 0.96 -2.49 1.82
CA ALA A 361 0.60 -1.59 0.74
C ALA A 361 -0.91 -1.35 0.74
N THR A 362 -1.30 -0.14 0.36
CA THR A 362 -2.70 0.24 0.17
C THR A 362 -2.94 0.50 -1.30
N LEU A 363 -4.03 -0.08 -1.82
CA LEU A 363 -4.48 0.09 -3.19
C LEU A 363 -5.75 0.95 -3.22
N LEU A 364 -5.92 1.72 -4.28
CA LEU A 364 -7.14 2.41 -4.63
C LEU A 364 -7.81 1.70 -5.81
N TRP A 365 -9.09 1.39 -5.68
CA TRP A 365 -9.93 0.96 -6.79
C TRP A 365 -10.61 2.15 -7.45
N ARG A 366 -10.47 2.25 -8.77
CA ARG A 366 -11.18 3.21 -9.61
C ARG A 366 -12.07 2.48 -10.60
N SER A 367 -13.35 2.82 -10.57
CA SER A 367 -14.35 2.33 -11.51
C SER A 367 -14.19 3.02 -12.88
N PRO A 368 -14.74 2.46 -13.98
CA PRO A 368 -14.71 3.12 -15.28
C PRO A 368 -15.40 4.48 -15.29
N SER A 369 -16.48 4.66 -14.53
CA SER A 369 -17.16 5.96 -14.39
C SER A 369 -16.32 6.96 -13.60
N GLY A 370 -15.70 6.54 -12.50
CA GLY A 370 -14.82 7.39 -11.71
C GLY A 370 -13.59 7.85 -12.48
N LEU A 371 -12.98 6.97 -13.29
CA LEU A 371 -11.82 7.31 -14.12
C LEU A 371 -12.11 8.42 -15.15
N ARG A 372 -13.35 8.56 -15.62
CA ARG A 372 -13.73 9.64 -16.56
C ARG A 372 -13.66 11.03 -15.93
N HIS A 373 -13.74 11.10 -14.60
CA HIS A 373 -13.68 12.36 -13.85
C HIS A 373 -12.27 12.66 -13.32
N THR A 374 -11.29 11.79 -13.57
CA THR A 374 -9.89 12.02 -13.16
C THR A 374 -9.13 12.81 -14.22
N PRO A 375 -8.22 13.72 -13.83
CA PRO A 375 -7.37 14.43 -14.77
C PRO A 375 -6.45 13.46 -15.50
N THR A 376 -6.35 13.65 -16.82
CA THR A 376 -5.37 12.96 -17.66
C THR A 376 -3.97 13.51 -17.44
N LEU A 377 -2.93 12.73 -17.78
CA LEU A 377 -1.54 13.21 -17.75
C LEU A 377 -1.35 14.48 -18.59
N LYS A 378 -2.07 14.60 -19.72
CA LYS A 378 -2.04 15.80 -20.58
C LYS A 378 -2.61 17.03 -19.85
N GLN A 379 -3.71 16.87 -19.11
CA GLN A 379 -4.29 17.95 -18.31
C GLN A 379 -3.38 18.35 -17.16
N LEU A 380 -2.78 17.40 -16.44
CA LEU A 380 -1.80 17.69 -15.38
C LEU A 380 -0.58 18.46 -15.93
N GLU A 381 -0.12 18.09 -17.12
CA GLU A 381 0.96 18.79 -17.82
C GLU A 381 0.54 20.21 -18.28
N SER A 382 -0.71 20.41 -18.71
CA SER A 382 -1.26 21.75 -19.01
C SER A 382 -1.27 22.65 -17.77
N LEU A 383 -1.80 22.15 -16.65
CA LEU A 383 -1.83 22.88 -15.38
C LEU A 383 -0.41 23.26 -14.91
N ARG A 384 0.58 22.38 -15.11
CA ARG A 384 1.99 22.70 -14.86
C ARG A 384 2.49 23.83 -15.75
N GLN A 385 2.18 23.78 -17.06
CA GLN A 385 2.61 24.80 -18.02
C GLN A 385 1.99 26.15 -17.71
N GLU A 386 0.71 26.19 -17.36
CA GLU A 386 0.01 27.40 -16.92
C GLU A 386 0.66 28.02 -15.68
N LEU A 387 0.98 27.20 -14.67
CA LEU A 387 1.65 27.67 -13.46
C LEU A 387 3.04 28.24 -13.76
N ASN A 388 3.81 27.61 -14.66
CA ASN A 388 5.10 28.12 -15.08
C ASN A 388 4.98 29.39 -15.96
N ALA A 389 3.93 29.49 -16.77
CA ALA A 389 3.64 30.66 -17.61
C ALA A 389 3.26 31.90 -16.77
N ALA A 390 2.74 31.71 -15.56
CA ALA A 390 2.55 32.78 -14.58
C ALA A 390 3.86 33.36 -14.03
N ARG A 391 5.02 32.75 -14.38
CA ARG A 391 6.37 33.20 -14.00
C ARG A 391 6.51 33.55 -12.52
N PRO A 392 6.21 32.61 -11.60
CA PRO A 392 6.34 32.87 -10.17
C PRO A 392 7.77 33.29 -9.81
N GLN A 393 7.93 34.31 -8.98
CA GLN A 393 9.25 34.83 -8.59
C GLN A 393 9.68 34.34 -7.21
N CYS A 394 10.99 34.07 -7.06
CA CYS A 394 11.58 33.91 -5.75
C CYS A 394 11.62 35.28 -5.04
N PRO A 395 11.01 35.43 -3.85
CA PRO A 395 10.91 36.74 -3.18
C PRO A 395 12.26 37.37 -2.82
N VAL A 396 13.29 36.54 -2.61
CA VAL A 396 14.62 36.99 -2.18
C VAL A 396 15.66 36.82 -3.28
N GLY A 397 15.55 35.75 -4.08
CA GLY A 397 16.51 35.47 -5.16
C GLY A 397 16.20 36.18 -6.47
N PHE A 398 15.00 36.77 -6.61
CA PHE A 398 14.50 37.45 -7.82
C PHE A 398 14.61 36.62 -9.11
N ASN A 399 14.73 35.30 -8.97
CA ASN A 399 14.76 34.36 -10.07
C ASN A 399 13.36 33.79 -10.30
N THR A 400 13.00 33.60 -11.58
CA THR A 400 11.76 32.94 -11.95
C THR A 400 11.85 31.45 -11.61
N LEU A 401 10.84 30.96 -10.90
CA LEU A 401 10.70 29.57 -10.50
C LEU A 401 9.92 28.79 -11.56
N ALA A 402 10.21 27.50 -11.69
CA ALA A 402 9.52 26.62 -12.63
C ALA A 402 9.48 25.19 -12.11
N PHE A 403 8.31 24.56 -12.17
CA PHE A 403 8.18 23.14 -11.89
C PHE A 403 8.81 22.30 -13.02
N PRO A 404 9.57 21.25 -12.67
CA PRO A 404 10.13 20.32 -13.65
C PRO A 404 9.01 19.55 -14.37
N SER A 405 9.32 18.99 -15.55
CA SER A 405 8.39 18.12 -16.27
C SER A 405 8.00 16.91 -15.42
N LEU A 406 6.76 16.43 -15.55
CA LEU A 406 6.25 15.24 -14.83
C LEU A 406 7.03 13.93 -15.15
N VAL A 407 7.83 13.93 -16.22
CA VAL A 407 8.73 12.84 -16.60
C VAL A 407 10.01 12.84 -15.75
N GLN A 408 10.44 14.00 -15.25
CA GLN A 408 11.67 14.17 -14.47
C GLN A 408 11.36 14.07 -12.97
N ARG A 409 11.53 12.87 -12.41
CA ARG A 409 10.92 12.50 -11.12
C ARG A 409 11.85 12.46 -9.90
N ALA A 410 13.15 12.74 -10.06
CA ALA A 410 14.12 12.43 -9.00
C ALA A 410 15.21 13.49 -8.75
N THR A 411 15.40 14.45 -9.66
CA THR A 411 16.47 15.44 -9.55
C THR A 411 15.87 16.81 -9.29
N VAL A 412 16.26 17.45 -8.18
CA VAL A 412 15.83 18.81 -7.88
C VAL A 412 16.50 19.77 -8.88
N ASP A 413 15.68 20.52 -9.61
CA ASP A 413 16.18 21.57 -10.51
C ASP A 413 16.52 22.85 -9.72
N LYS A 414 17.51 23.63 -10.19
CA LYS A 414 17.90 24.91 -9.57
C LYS A 414 16.74 25.91 -9.50
N LYS A 415 15.82 25.88 -10.48
CA LYS A 415 14.64 26.76 -10.54
C LYS A 415 13.41 26.16 -9.88
N GLN A 416 13.50 24.95 -9.34
CA GLN A 416 12.37 24.29 -8.71
C GLN A 416 11.86 25.09 -7.52
N PRO A 417 10.53 25.25 -7.38
CA PRO A 417 9.94 25.85 -6.20
C PRO A 417 10.19 25.02 -4.94
N TRP A 418 10.45 25.70 -3.84
CA TRP A 418 10.55 25.17 -2.48
C TRP A 418 9.58 25.94 -1.59
N VAL A 419 9.12 25.32 -0.52
CA VAL A 419 8.08 25.90 0.34
C VAL A 419 8.45 25.81 1.81
N TYR A 420 8.06 26.83 2.57
CA TYR A 420 8.04 26.77 4.02
C TYR A 420 6.72 26.15 4.50
N MET A 421 6.75 24.90 4.95
CA MET A 421 5.55 24.09 5.18
C MET A 421 4.59 24.66 6.24
N ASN A 422 5.10 25.43 7.20
CA ASN A 422 4.30 26.02 8.27
C ASN A 422 3.59 27.33 7.87
N CYS A 423 3.85 27.87 6.67
CA CYS A 423 3.23 29.11 6.21
C CYS A 423 2.83 29.15 4.73
N GLY A 424 3.28 28.20 3.92
CA GLY A 424 2.91 28.11 2.50
C GLY A 424 3.68 29.05 1.57
N HIS A 425 4.53 29.94 2.09
CA HIS A 425 5.34 30.82 1.25
C HIS A 425 6.33 30.03 0.39
N VAL A 426 6.28 30.30 -0.92
CA VAL A 426 7.11 29.63 -1.93
C VAL A 426 8.33 30.48 -2.27
N HIS A 427 9.48 29.83 -2.35
CA HIS A 427 10.79 30.42 -2.65
C HIS A 427 11.56 29.51 -3.63
N GLY A 428 12.63 30.03 -4.23
CA GLY A 428 13.67 29.18 -4.81
C GLY A 428 14.61 28.66 -3.73
N TYR A 429 15.30 27.54 -3.99
CA TYR A 429 16.24 26.95 -3.05
C TYR A 429 17.27 27.96 -2.52
N HIS A 430 17.52 27.91 -1.22
CA HIS A 430 18.63 28.59 -0.58
C HIS A 430 19.25 27.72 0.52
N ASN A 431 20.35 28.16 1.13
CA ASN A 431 21.06 27.44 2.19
C ASN A 431 21.30 28.30 3.45
N TRP A 432 20.58 29.40 3.61
CA TRP A 432 20.58 30.24 4.82
C TRP A 432 19.28 30.08 5.62
N GLY A 433 19.20 30.72 6.80
CA GLY A 433 17.98 30.76 7.62
C GLY A 433 17.79 29.56 8.55
N PHE A 434 18.85 28.77 8.76
CA PHE A 434 18.83 27.65 9.70
C PHE A 434 18.71 28.13 11.15
N ARG A 435 17.75 27.58 11.89
CA ARG A 435 17.72 27.70 13.35
C ARG A 435 18.30 26.42 13.94
N ARG A 436 19.57 26.46 14.38
CA ARG A 436 20.20 25.31 15.06
C ARG A 436 19.56 25.12 16.43
N GLU A 437 18.71 24.11 16.60
CA GLU A 437 18.51 23.48 17.90
C GLU A 437 19.71 22.57 18.18
N LYS A 438 20.31 22.69 19.38
CA LYS A 438 21.55 21.99 19.76
C LYS A 438 21.42 20.45 19.88
N ASP A 439 20.23 19.86 19.72
CA ASP A 439 19.97 18.45 20.07
C ASP A 439 19.24 17.60 19.03
N LYS A 440 19.13 18.02 17.75
CA LYS A 440 18.47 17.19 16.72
C LYS A 440 19.41 16.80 15.58
N THR A 441 19.52 15.49 15.36
CA THR A 441 20.24 14.84 14.28
C THR A 441 19.72 15.23 12.90
N VAL A 442 20.65 15.22 11.94
CA VAL A 442 20.63 15.72 10.56
C VAL A 442 19.50 15.13 9.69
N GLY A 443 18.79 15.98 8.92
CA GLY A 443 17.95 15.50 7.80
C GLY A 443 17.05 16.53 7.11
N ALA A 444 16.42 17.44 7.85
CA ALA A 444 15.70 18.60 7.29
C ALA A 444 15.65 19.67 8.37
N ALA A 445 16.70 20.47 8.47
CA ALA A 445 16.76 21.51 9.50
C ALA A 445 15.64 22.53 9.23
N ASP A 446 14.85 22.80 10.26
CA ASP A 446 13.83 23.84 10.22
C ASP A 446 14.46 25.18 9.84
N ARG A 447 13.71 25.95 9.04
CA ARG A 447 14.14 27.24 8.55
C ARG A 447 13.14 28.30 8.89
N GLU A 448 13.66 29.49 9.16
CA GLU A 448 12.84 30.68 9.37
C GLU A 448 12.44 31.27 8.02
N CYS A 449 11.13 31.39 7.79
CA CYS A 449 10.60 32.04 6.58
C CYS A 449 10.98 33.53 6.58
N PRO A 450 11.64 34.06 5.54
CA PRO A 450 12.04 35.46 5.48
C PRO A 450 10.85 36.42 5.38
N MET A 451 9.70 35.93 4.90
CA MET A 451 8.49 36.75 4.70
C MET A 451 7.71 36.95 6.00
N CYS A 452 7.54 35.89 6.79
CA CYS A 452 6.65 35.91 7.96
C CYS A 452 7.27 35.39 9.25
N ARG A 453 8.56 35.06 9.25
CA ARG A 453 9.34 34.61 10.42
C ARG A 453 8.88 33.30 11.06
N LYS A 454 7.89 32.60 10.49
CA LYS A 454 7.49 31.26 10.92
C LYS A 454 8.62 30.28 10.63
N VAL A 455 8.96 29.46 11.63
CA VAL A 455 9.98 28.41 11.55
C VAL A 455 9.31 27.09 11.20
N GLY A 456 9.89 26.32 10.29
CA GLY A 456 9.42 24.97 9.98
C GLY A 456 10.16 24.29 8.83
N PRO A 457 9.69 23.11 8.40
CA PRO A 457 10.30 22.37 7.31
C PRO A 457 10.33 23.19 6.02
N TYR A 458 11.47 23.13 5.33
CA TYR A 458 11.67 23.76 4.04
C TYR A 458 12.04 22.70 3.00
N VAL A 459 11.13 22.44 2.06
CA VAL A 459 11.17 21.26 1.19
C VAL A 459 10.91 21.63 -0.28
N PRO A 460 11.43 20.86 -1.25
CA PRO A 460 11.10 21.05 -2.65
C PRO A 460 9.64 20.67 -2.92
N LEU A 461 9.00 21.35 -3.88
CA LEU A 461 7.65 21.06 -4.33
C LEU A 461 7.66 20.10 -5.54
N TRP A 462 6.76 19.13 -5.53
CA TRP A 462 6.59 18.14 -6.61
C TRP A 462 5.12 18.01 -6.99
N LEU A 463 4.78 18.05 -8.27
CA LEU A 463 3.38 17.83 -8.69
C LEU A 463 2.99 16.35 -8.50
N GLY A 464 1.75 16.12 -8.09
CA GLY A 464 1.12 14.81 -8.16
C GLY A 464 0.89 14.41 -9.62
N CYS A 465 1.46 13.29 -10.03
CA CYS A 465 1.46 12.78 -11.41
C CYS A 465 0.42 11.67 -11.64
N GLU A 466 -0.03 10.98 -10.59
CA GLU A 466 -1.04 9.92 -10.72
C GLU A 466 -2.44 10.52 -10.72
N GLY A 467 -3.01 10.71 -11.91
CA GLY A 467 -4.34 11.28 -12.10
C GLY A 467 -5.45 10.51 -11.36
N GLY A 468 -5.31 9.19 -11.19
CA GLY A 468 -6.30 8.40 -10.48
C GLY A 468 -6.43 8.71 -8.98
N LEU A 469 -5.50 9.48 -8.40
CA LEU A 469 -5.55 9.94 -7.00
C LEU A 469 -6.25 11.30 -6.84
N TYR A 470 -6.51 12.02 -7.93
CA TYR A 470 -7.16 13.32 -7.88
C TYR A 470 -8.67 13.21 -7.73
N LEU A 471 -9.24 14.18 -7.00
CA LEU A 471 -10.68 14.30 -6.77
C LEU A 471 -11.34 15.36 -7.66
N ASP A 472 -10.53 16.11 -8.39
CA ASP A 472 -10.95 17.09 -9.40
C ASP A 472 -9.77 17.39 -10.34
N ALA A 473 -10.01 18.24 -11.34
CA ALA A 473 -8.98 18.80 -12.22
C ALA A 473 -8.66 20.26 -11.86
N GLY A 474 -8.77 20.63 -10.58
CA GLY A 474 -8.54 21.99 -10.10
C GLY A 474 -7.06 22.42 -10.14
N PRO A 475 -6.77 23.73 -10.01
CA PRO A 475 -5.41 24.24 -10.08
C PRO A 475 -4.54 23.75 -8.90
N PRO A 476 -3.23 23.49 -9.14
CA PRO A 476 -2.30 22.95 -8.14
C PRO A 476 -1.88 24.01 -7.10
N THR A 477 -2.79 24.30 -6.17
CA THR A 477 -2.70 25.41 -5.21
C THR A 477 -2.29 24.99 -3.81
N HIS A 478 -2.26 23.68 -3.51
CA HIS A 478 -2.02 23.15 -2.17
C HIS A 478 -0.95 22.07 -2.19
N ALA A 479 -0.22 21.92 -1.07
CA ALA A 479 0.78 20.88 -0.90
C ALA A 479 0.56 20.07 0.39
N PHE A 480 0.82 18.77 0.34
CA PHE A 480 0.79 17.89 1.51
C PHE A 480 1.98 18.13 2.45
N CYS A 481 1.70 18.17 3.75
CA CYS A 481 2.68 18.38 4.81
C CYS A 481 3.13 17.05 5.41
N PRO A 482 4.44 16.75 5.50
CA PRO A 482 5.58 17.63 5.23
C PRO A 482 6.22 17.42 3.85
N CYS A 483 5.68 16.55 2.99
CA CYS A 483 6.42 16.06 1.81
C CYS A 483 6.47 17.01 0.62
N GLY A 484 5.63 18.05 0.56
CA GLY A 484 5.65 19.04 -0.53
C GLY A 484 5.02 18.54 -1.84
N HIS A 485 4.26 17.44 -1.83
CA HIS A 485 3.49 17.02 -3.01
C HIS A 485 2.32 17.96 -3.26
N VAL A 486 2.25 18.53 -4.45
CA VAL A 486 1.32 19.57 -4.87
C VAL A 486 0.17 18.98 -5.66
N CYS A 487 -1.05 19.40 -5.32
CA CYS A 487 -2.28 19.05 -6.01
C CYS A 487 -3.34 20.15 -5.80
N SER A 488 -4.58 19.91 -6.21
CA SER A 488 -5.70 20.82 -5.97
C SER A 488 -6.08 20.88 -4.48
N GLU A 489 -6.77 21.96 -4.09
CA GLU A 489 -7.32 22.11 -2.74
C GLU A 489 -8.21 20.93 -2.34
N LYS A 490 -9.14 20.56 -3.22
CA LYS A 490 -10.08 19.45 -2.98
C LYS A 490 -9.37 18.13 -2.75
N THR A 491 -8.36 17.82 -3.58
CA THR A 491 -7.56 16.60 -3.43
C THR A 491 -6.77 16.61 -2.13
N ALA A 492 -6.15 17.74 -1.77
CA ALA A 492 -5.40 17.88 -0.53
C ALA A 492 -6.29 17.71 0.71
N GLN A 493 -7.44 18.38 0.75
CA GLN A 493 -8.40 18.30 1.85
C GLN A 493 -9.01 16.90 2.00
N GLY A 494 -9.41 16.27 0.90
CA GLY A 494 -10.01 14.94 0.92
C GLY A 494 -9.06 13.89 1.48
N TRP A 495 -7.85 13.78 0.92
CA TRP A 495 -6.88 12.79 1.38
C TRP A 495 -6.34 13.04 2.79
N SER A 496 -6.32 14.30 3.24
CA SER A 496 -5.90 14.62 4.61
C SER A 496 -6.88 14.11 5.67
N GLN A 497 -8.12 13.81 5.29
CA GLN A 497 -9.15 13.29 6.18
C GLN A 497 -9.25 11.77 6.15
N ILE A 498 -8.56 11.09 5.21
CA ILE A 498 -8.68 9.65 5.03
C ILE A 498 -7.59 8.94 5.85
N PRO A 499 -7.95 8.21 6.92
CA PRO A 499 -6.99 7.55 7.78
C PRO A 499 -6.60 6.19 7.17
N LEU A 500 -5.31 5.96 6.94
CA LEU A 500 -4.79 4.69 6.41
C LEU A 500 -4.26 3.79 7.54
N PRO A 501 -4.39 2.46 7.45
CA PRO A 501 -3.87 1.55 8.46
C PRO A 501 -2.36 1.75 8.70
N HIS A 502 -1.96 1.82 9.97
CA HIS A 502 -0.59 1.97 10.42
C HIS A 502 -0.27 0.97 11.54
N GLY A 503 0.75 0.15 11.33
CA GLY A 503 1.13 -0.88 12.29
C GLY A 503 -0.04 -1.86 12.56
N THR A 504 -0.27 -2.18 13.84
CA THR A 504 -1.26 -3.19 14.23
C THR A 504 -2.62 -2.64 14.65
N HIS A 505 -2.73 -1.35 14.96
CA HIS A 505 -3.97 -0.77 15.52
C HIS A 505 -4.12 0.74 15.28
N ALA A 506 -3.13 1.40 14.70
CA ALA A 506 -3.17 2.83 14.47
C ALA A 506 -3.69 3.13 13.06
N PHE A 507 -4.21 4.33 12.87
CA PHE A 507 -4.54 4.85 11.55
C PHE A 507 -4.03 6.28 11.44
N HIS A 508 -3.45 6.60 10.29
CA HIS A 508 -2.87 7.91 10.05
C HIS A 508 -3.08 8.33 8.61
N ALA A 509 -3.41 9.60 8.38
CA ALA A 509 -3.53 10.12 7.02
C ALA A 509 -2.13 10.19 6.38
N ALA A 510 -2.03 9.85 5.10
CA ALA A 510 -0.77 9.89 4.37
C ALA A 510 -0.95 10.62 3.04
N CYS A 511 0.13 11.20 2.54
CA CYS A 511 0.16 11.70 1.16
C CYS A 511 -0.07 10.51 0.22
N PRO A 512 -1.12 10.54 -0.63
CA PRO A 512 -1.43 9.42 -1.51
C PRO A 512 -0.36 9.24 -2.61
N PHE A 513 0.43 10.28 -2.89
CA PHE A 513 1.47 10.26 -3.91
C PHE A 513 2.77 9.61 -3.44
N CYS A 514 3.18 9.77 -2.17
CA CYS A 514 4.46 9.24 -1.68
C CYS A 514 4.40 8.42 -0.39
N GLY A 515 3.22 8.27 0.21
CA GLY A 515 3.02 7.47 1.43
C GLY A 515 3.58 8.12 2.70
N THR A 516 4.10 9.35 2.62
CA THR A 516 4.57 10.08 3.81
C THR A 516 3.39 10.43 4.70
N TRP A 517 3.52 10.12 5.99
CA TRP A 517 2.54 10.48 7.00
C TRP A 517 2.33 11.99 7.07
N LEU A 518 1.06 12.40 7.08
CA LEU A 518 0.71 13.81 7.12
C LEU A 518 0.90 14.37 8.52
N THR A 519 1.34 15.63 8.60
CA THR A 519 1.62 16.32 9.87
C THR A 519 1.00 17.70 9.90
N GLY A 520 0.91 18.28 11.10
CA GLY A 520 0.25 19.56 11.34
C GLY A 520 -1.27 19.45 11.45
N GLN A 521 -1.93 20.58 11.69
CA GLN A 521 -3.37 20.64 11.98
C GLN A 521 -4.24 20.13 10.82
N HIS A 522 -3.83 20.38 9.58
CA HIS A 522 -4.63 20.05 8.39
C HIS A 522 -4.01 18.97 7.50
N GLY A 523 -2.75 18.59 7.72
CA GLY A 523 -2.03 17.66 6.82
C GLY A 523 -1.63 18.24 5.46
N HIS A 524 -2.03 19.48 5.16
CA HIS A 524 -1.69 20.21 3.93
C HIS A 524 -1.61 21.72 4.18
N VAL A 525 -1.07 22.46 3.21
CA VAL A 525 -0.91 23.92 3.25
C VAL A 525 -1.22 24.55 1.89
N LYS A 526 -1.86 25.73 1.90
CA LYS A 526 -2.06 26.56 0.70
C LYS A 526 -0.74 27.19 0.27
N LEU A 527 -0.40 27.09 -1.01
CA LEU A 527 0.81 27.68 -1.56
C LEU A 527 0.61 29.17 -1.84
N ILE A 528 1.60 29.97 -1.44
CA ILE A 528 1.63 31.41 -1.63
C ILE A 528 2.84 31.74 -2.50
N PHE A 529 2.59 31.89 -3.80
CA PHE A 529 3.57 32.36 -4.78
C PHE A 529 3.59 33.89 -4.79
N GLN A 530 4.77 34.46 -5.05
CA GLN A 530 4.85 35.87 -5.41
C GLN A 530 4.66 36.04 -6.92
N GLY A 531 3.83 37.01 -7.30
CA GLY A 531 3.68 37.43 -8.69
C GLY A 531 4.86 38.27 -9.17
N PRO A 532 4.88 38.63 -10.46
CA PRO A 532 5.76 39.69 -10.95
C PRO A 532 5.57 40.96 -10.11
N VAL A 533 6.66 41.63 -9.79
CA VAL A 533 6.61 43.01 -9.30
C VAL A 533 6.42 43.86 -10.55
N ASP A 534 5.32 44.61 -10.62
CA ASP A 534 4.99 45.51 -11.72
C ASP A 534 6.11 46.52 -12.01
#